data_AF-A0AAD4KFI7-F1
#
_entry.id   AF-A0AAD4KFI7-F1
#
_cell.length_a   1.000
_cell.length_b   1.000
_cell.length_c   1.000
_cell.angle_alpha   90.00
_cell.angle_beta   90.00
_cell.angle_gamma   90.00
#
_symmetry.space_group_name_H-M   'P 1'
#
loop_
_entity.id
_entity.type
_entity.pdbx_description
1 polymer ?
#
loop_
_entity_poly.entity_id
_entity_poly.type
_entity_poly.pdbx_seq_one_letter_code
_entity_poly.pdbx_strand_id
1 'polypeptide(L)'
;MDAPVLGEKESKVLKAHYEPNHLSKDCSPFNSEIPCSGIPPTYIQVAGMDIMRDDGLVYARALKDSGVDVRLDVYPGMLHGHYVIWPQLKQSFKSQIDTLSGVGWLLGIRLEREVIERFWTATD
;
A
#
# COMPACT_ATOMS: atom_id res chain seq x y z
N MET A 1 -13.14 5.55 -12.44
CA MET A 1 -12.14 6.65 -12.44
C MET A 1 -11.15 6.33 -13.54
N ASP A 2 -10.89 7.28 -14.43
CA ASP A 2 -9.86 7.12 -15.47
C ASP A 2 -8.48 7.40 -14.86
N ALA A 3 -7.96 6.40 -14.13
CA ALA A 3 -6.63 6.46 -13.55
C ALA A 3 -5.59 6.04 -14.61
N PRO A 4 -4.49 6.79 -14.78
CA PRO A 4 -3.42 6.37 -15.68
C PRO A 4 -2.80 5.05 -15.22
N VAL A 5 -2.35 4.21 -16.16
CA VAL A 5 -1.79 2.85 -15.96
C VAL A 5 -2.81 1.79 -15.57
N LEU A 6 -3.54 1.97 -14.47
CA LEU A 6 -4.53 1.01 -13.98
C LEU A 6 -5.91 1.65 -13.98
N GLY A 7 -6.51 1.77 -15.16
CA GLY A 7 -7.82 2.38 -15.37
C GLY A 7 -8.97 1.38 -15.35
N GLU A 8 -10.16 1.85 -15.73
CA GLU A 8 -11.36 1.01 -15.79
C GLU A 8 -11.23 -0.12 -16.81
N LYS A 9 -10.54 0.12 -17.92
CA LYS A 9 -10.37 -0.88 -18.97
C LYS A 9 -9.52 -2.05 -18.47
N GLU A 10 -8.38 -1.75 -17.86
CA GLU A 10 -7.46 -2.74 -17.30
C GLU A 10 -8.13 -3.49 -16.15
N SER A 11 -8.86 -2.79 -15.27
CA SER A 11 -9.64 -3.42 -14.20
C SER A 11 -10.71 -4.37 -14.73
N LYS A 12 -11.42 -4.01 -15.82
CA LYS A 12 -12.41 -4.90 -16.46
C LYS A 12 -11.78 -6.15 -17.02
N VAL A 13 -10.63 -6.04 -17.69
CA VAL A 13 -9.89 -7.19 -18.21
C VAL A 13 -9.44 -8.10 -17.06
N LEU A 14 -8.86 -7.54 -16.00
CA LEU A 14 -8.44 -8.30 -14.82
C LEU A 14 -9.61 -9.06 -14.21
N LYS A 15 -10.76 -8.40 -14.00
CA LYS A 15 -11.96 -9.01 -13.42
C LYS A 15 -12.57 -10.08 -14.32
N ALA A 16 -12.55 -9.90 -15.64
CA ALA A 16 -13.05 -10.89 -16.58
C ALA A 16 -12.21 -12.18 -16.61
N HIS A 17 -10.91 -12.08 -16.35
CA HIS A 17 -10.03 -13.26 -16.29
C HIS A 17 -9.94 -13.88 -14.90
N TYR A 18 -9.97 -13.06 -13.85
CA TYR A 18 -9.87 -13.54 -12.47
C TYR A 18 -11.22 -14.03 -11.93
N GLU A 19 -12.33 -13.50 -12.45
CA GLU A 19 -13.70 -13.80 -12.00
C GLU A 19 -13.86 -13.74 -10.47
N PRO A 20 -13.53 -12.60 -9.82
CA PRO A 20 -13.49 -12.52 -8.38
C PRO A 20 -14.88 -12.77 -7.77
N ASN A 21 -14.96 -13.69 -6.82
CA ASN A 21 -16.08 -13.73 -5.89
C ASN A 21 -15.90 -12.62 -4.85
N HIS A 22 -16.60 -11.50 -5.03
CA HIS A 22 -16.53 -10.33 -4.14
C HIS A 22 -16.97 -10.60 -2.70
N LEU A 23 -17.66 -11.70 -2.42
CA LEU A 23 -18.05 -12.12 -1.07
C LEU A 23 -17.05 -13.10 -0.44
N SER A 24 -16.03 -13.53 -1.19
CA SER A 24 -14.98 -14.37 -0.63
C SER A 24 -14.07 -13.56 0.29
N LYS A 25 -13.67 -14.17 1.41
CA LYS A 25 -12.59 -13.69 2.29
C LYS A 25 -11.25 -13.58 1.58
N ASP A 26 -11.04 -14.35 0.51
CA ASP A 26 -9.80 -14.31 -0.28
C ASP A 26 -9.79 -13.13 -1.27
N CYS A 27 -10.96 -12.55 -1.57
CA CYS A 27 -11.08 -11.37 -2.42
C CYS A 27 -11.05 -10.06 -1.62
N SER A 28 -11.69 -10.04 -0.44
CA SER A 28 -11.74 -8.85 0.41
C SER A 28 -11.55 -9.24 1.88
N PRO A 29 -10.61 -8.59 2.60
CA PRO A 29 -10.37 -8.88 4.00
C PRO A 29 -11.58 -8.57 4.89
N PHE A 30 -12.49 -7.72 4.44
CA PHE A 30 -13.74 -7.41 5.16
C PHE A 30 -14.73 -8.59 5.20
N ASN A 31 -14.57 -9.58 4.34
CA ASN A 31 -15.36 -10.81 4.38
C ASN A 31 -14.73 -11.89 5.27
N SER A 32 -13.62 -11.60 5.93
CA SER A 32 -12.97 -12.52 6.86
C SER A 32 -13.77 -12.69 8.15
N GLU A 33 -13.74 -13.90 8.72
CA GLU A 33 -14.23 -14.16 10.08
C GLU A 33 -13.32 -13.55 11.15
N ILE A 34 -12.06 -13.26 10.80
CA ILE A 34 -11.11 -12.59 11.69
C ILE A 34 -11.52 -11.11 11.76
N PRO A 35 -11.89 -10.59 12.94
CA PRO A 35 -12.22 -9.18 13.08
C PRO A 35 -10.99 -8.31 12.85
N CYS A 36 -11.18 -7.06 12.45
CA CYS A 36 -10.09 -6.09 12.25
C CYS A 36 -9.18 -5.97 13.49
N SER A 37 -9.71 -6.10 14.71
CA SER A 37 -8.92 -6.09 15.96
C SER A 37 -7.96 -7.27 16.12
N GLY A 38 -8.13 -8.34 15.32
CA GLY A 38 -7.26 -9.52 15.28
C GLY A 38 -6.12 -9.42 14.28
N ILE A 39 -6.02 -8.31 13.54
CA ILE A 39 -4.97 -8.07 12.56
C ILE A 39 -3.73 -7.51 13.27
N PRO A 40 -2.50 -7.98 12.93
CA PRO A 40 -1.27 -7.45 13.53
C PRO A 40 -1.06 -5.96 13.18
N PRO A 41 -0.10 -5.28 13.85
CA PRO A 41 0.34 -3.96 13.42
C PRO A 41 0.57 -3.93 11.91
N THR A 42 0.00 -2.93 11.24
CA THR A 42 -0.07 -2.92 9.77
C THR A 42 0.50 -1.62 9.23
N TYR A 43 1.38 -1.75 8.24
CA TYR A 43 1.89 -0.63 7.46
C TYR A 43 1.27 -0.63 6.07
N ILE A 44 0.72 0.50 5.65
CA ILE A 44 -0.02 0.65 4.39
C ILE A 44 0.53 1.84 3.61
N GLN A 45 0.73 1.66 2.31
CA GLN A 45 1.08 2.72 1.37
C GLN A 45 -0.05 2.89 0.35
N VAL A 46 -0.42 4.13 0.07
CA VAL A 46 -1.51 4.47 -0.87
C VAL A 46 -1.05 5.50 -1.89
N ALA A 47 -1.23 5.20 -3.18
CA ALA A 47 -1.01 6.14 -4.27
C ALA A 47 -2.28 6.98 -4.53
N GLY A 48 -2.12 8.30 -4.66
CA GLY A 48 -3.25 9.24 -4.69
C GLY A 48 -4.10 9.23 -5.96
N MET A 49 -3.54 8.75 -7.09
CA MET A 49 -4.22 8.59 -8.38
C MET A 49 -4.46 7.11 -8.72
N ASP A 50 -4.54 6.26 -7.71
CA ASP A 50 -4.81 4.83 -7.85
C ASP A 50 -6.30 4.53 -7.70
N ILE A 51 -6.85 3.63 -8.51
CA ILE A 51 -8.24 3.15 -8.37
C ILE A 51 -8.46 2.41 -7.05
N MET A 52 -7.39 1.83 -6.48
CA MET A 52 -7.41 1.12 -5.20
C MET A 52 -7.20 2.06 -3.99
N ARG A 53 -7.06 3.37 -4.22
CA ARG A 53 -6.76 4.35 -3.17
C ARG A 53 -7.74 4.25 -2.01
N ASP A 54 -9.03 4.28 -2.32
CA ASP A 54 -10.06 4.34 -1.29
C ASP A 54 -10.16 3.02 -0.53
N ASP A 55 -9.93 1.88 -1.16
CA ASP A 55 -9.88 0.58 -0.48
C ASP A 55 -8.76 0.56 0.59
N GLY A 56 -7.57 1.07 0.24
CA GLY A 56 -6.45 1.19 1.17
C GLY A 56 -6.74 2.13 2.34
N LEU A 57 -7.37 3.29 2.07
CA LEU A 57 -7.75 4.26 3.10
C LEU A 57 -8.83 3.72 4.04
N VAL A 58 -9.86 3.06 3.49
CA VAL A 58 -10.95 2.45 4.25
C VAL A 58 -10.43 1.31 5.12
N TYR A 59 -9.55 0.46 4.58
CA TYR A 59 -8.93 -0.62 5.37
C TYR A 59 -8.06 -0.08 6.51
N ALA A 60 -7.21 0.91 6.24
CA ALA A 60 -6.41 1.57 7.27
C ALA A 60 -7.27 2.16 8.39
N ARG A 61 -8.39 2.80 8.02
CA ARG A 61 -9.35 3.36 8.98
C ARG A 61 -10.02 2.28 9.82
N ALA A 62 -10.50 1.21 9.20
CA ALA A 62 -11.18 0.11 9.89
C ALA A 62 -10.26 -0.59 10.90
N LEU A 63 -9.00 -0.83 10.53
CA LEU A 63 -7.99 -1.38 11.43
C LEU A 63 -7.74 -0.44 12.63
N LYS A 64 -7.52 0.84 12.36
CA LYS A 64 -7.26 1.84 13.41
C LYS A 64 -8.43 2.00 14.37
N ASP A 65 -9.66 2.06 13.86
CA ASP A 65 -10.87 2.16 14.68
C ASP A 65 -11.09 0.88 15.53
N SER A 66 -10.49 -0.25 15.15
CA SER A 66 -10.51 -1.51 15.90
C SER A 66 -9.35 -1.67 16.89
N GLY A 67 -8.51 -0.64 17.06
CA GLY A 67 -7.40 -0.62 18.00
C GLY A 67 -6.09 -1.23 17.48
N VAL A 68 -5.99 -1.51 16.17
CA VAL A 68 -4.73 -1.96 15.56
C VAL A 68 -3.79 -0.77 15.40
N ASP A 69 -2.51 -0.98 15.72
CA ASP A 69 -1.46 -0.03 15.39
C ASP A 69 -1.27 0.03 13.88
N VAL A 70 -1.60 1.16 13.28
CA VAL A 70 -1.53 1.37 11.82
C VAL A 70 -0.63 2.54 11.49
N ARG A 71 0.31 2.32 10.58
CA ARG A 71 1.01 3.39 9.85
C ARG A 71 0.50 3.44 8.42
N LEU A 72 0.16 4.65 7.97
CA LEU A 72 -0.35 4.91 6.63
C LEU A 72 0.45 6.04 6.00
N ASP A 73 1.07 5.77 4.86
CA ASP A 73 1.69 6.78 4.01
C ASP A 73 0.90 6.94 2.71
N VAL A 74 0.52 8.19 2.42
CA VAL A 74 -0.20 8.54 1.19
C VAL A 74 0.75 9.33 0.30
N TYR A 75 0.77 8.99 -0.99
CA TYR A 75 1.58 9.63 -2.01
C TYR A 75 0.66 10.35 -3.02
N PRO A 76 0.28 11.62 -2.76
CA PRO A 76 -0.58 12.39 -3.64
C PRO A 76 0.00 12.49 -5.05
N GLY A 77 -0.86 12.37 -6.06
CA GLY A 77 -0.47 12.46 -7.47
C GLY A 77 0.34 11.27 -8.01
N MET A 78 0.67 10.28 -7.18
CA MET A 78 1.32 9.05 -7.64
C MET A 78 0.31 8.04 -8.16
N LEU A 79 0.73 7.26 -9.14
CA LEU A 79 -0.04 6.24 -9.83
C LEU A 79 0.15 4.86 -9.17
N HIS A 80 -0.73 3.91 -9.51
CA HIS A 80 -0.57 2.51 -9.10
C HIS A 80 0.82 1.98 -9.51
N GLY A 81 1.55 1.40 -8.57
CA GLY A 81 2.87 0.81 -8.82
C GLY A 81 3.99 1.80 -9.18
N HIS A 82 3.85 3.10 -8.88
CA HIS A 82 4.82 4.13 -9.31
C HIS A 82 6.28 3.83 -8.98
N TYR A 83 6.55 3.14 -7.86
CA TYR A 83 7.90 2.79 -7.41
C TYR A 83 8.57 1.71 -8.26
N VAL A 84 7.78 0.85 -8.92
CA VAL A 84 8.29 -0.16 -9.87
C VAL A 84 8.44 0.43 -11.26
N ILE A 85 7.43 1.19 -11.70
CA ILE A 85 7.34 1.66 -13.09
C ILE A 85 8.26 2.87 -13.32
N TRP A 86 8.39 3.74 -12.32
CA TRP A 86 9.23 4.94 -12.38
C TRP A 86 10.07 5.11 -11.10
N PRO A 87 11.07 4.24 -10.89
CA PRO A 87 11.91 4.28 -9.69
C PRO A 87 12.71 5.59 -9.55
N GLN A 88 12.97 6.29 -10.66
CA GLN A 88 13.72 7.55 -10.72
C GLN A 88 12.95 8.77 -10.18
N LEU A 89 11.64 8.67 -9.93
CA LEU A 89 10.89 9.78 -9.36
C LEU A 89 11.29 9.96 -7.89
N LYS A 90 11.44 11.22 -7.45
CA LYS A 90 11.75 11.53 -6.04
C LYS A 90 10.74 10.90 -5.07
N GLN A 91 9.46 10.89 -5.43
CA GLN A 91 8.39 10.27 -4.64
C GLN A 91 8.46 8.73 -4.65
N SER A 92 8.88 8.11 -5.76
CA SER A 92 9.14 6.66 -5.84
C SER A 92 10.35 6.25 -5.00
N PHE A 93 11.40 7.05 -5.02
CA PHE A 93 12.54 6.85 -4.13
C PHE A 93 12.11 6.97 -2.67
N LYS A 94 11.38 8.05 -2.33
CA LYS A 94 10.83 8.26 -0.99
C LYS A 94 10.01 7.05 -0.52
N SER A 95 9.09 6.54 -1.35
CA SER A 95 8.23 5.43 -0.95
C SER A 95 8.99 4.13 -0.67
N GLN A 96 10.10 3.89 -1.37
CA GLN A 96 10.99 2.75 -1.10
C GLN A 96 11.71 2.89 0.25
N ILE A 97 12.20 4.09 0.56
CA ILE A 97 12.81 4.39 1.86
C ILE A 97 11.77 4.23 2.99
N ASP A 98 10.56 4.75 2.79
CA ASP A 98 9.47 4.64 3.75
C ASP A 98 9.04 3.17 3.93
N THR A 99 9.16 2.33 2.90
CA THR A 99 8.94 0.88 3.03
C THR A 99 9.92 0.25 4.00
N LEU A 100 11.21 0.57 3.90
CA LEU A 100 12.22 0.05 4.83
C LEU A 100 11.97 0.57 6.26
N SER A 101 11.61 1.84 6.41
CA SER A 101 11.22 2.40 7.71
C SER A 101 9.97 1.72 8.30
N GLY A 102 8.96 1.46 7.47
CA GLY A 102 7.73 0.77 7.86
C GLY A 102 7.97 -0.67 8.28
N VAL A 103 8.81 -1.41 7.54
CA VAL A 103 9.24 -2.77 7.92
C VAL A 103 10.05 -2.74 9.22
N GLY A 104 10.97 -1.79 9.38
CA GLY A 104 11.70 -1.61 10.65
C GLY A 104 10.74 -1.44 11.82
N TRP A 105 9.75 -0.56 11.67
CA TRP A 105 8.71 -0.35 12.69
C TRP A 105 7.92 -1.62 13.02
N LEU A 106 7.51 -2.40 12.02
CA LEU A 106 6.83 -3.69 12.24
C LEU A 106 7.69 -4.69 13.04
N LEU A 107 9.01 -4.62 12.90
CA LEU A 107 9.96 -5.46 13.60
C LEU A 107 10.43 -4.88 14.95
N GLY A 108 9.91 -3.72 15.36
CA GLY A 108 10.38 -3.01 16.56
C GLY A 108 11.80 -2.44 16.43
N ILE A 109 12.33 -2.34 15.21
CA ILE A 109 13.65 -1.82 14.89
C ILE A 109 13.51 -0.39 14.39
N ARG A 110 14.20 0.55 15.06
CA ARG A 110 14.29 1.91 14.56
C ARG A 110 15.42 2.01 13.54
N LEU A 111 15.05 2.23 12.29
CA LEU A 111 15.98 2.55 11.21
C LEU A 111 15.93 4.06 10.94
N GLU A 112 17.04 4.76 11.21
CA GLU A 112 17.15 6.18 10.88
C GLU A 112 17.14 6.37 9.36
N ARG A 113 16.40 7.38 8.91
CA ARG A 113 16.14 7.61 7.49
C ARG A 113 17.44 7.86 6.72
N GLU A 114 18.37 8.60 7.33
CA GLU A 114 19.68 8.91 6.77
C GLU A 114 20.54 7.65 6.55
N VAL A 115 20.38 6.65 7.43
CA VAL A 115 21.08 5.36 7.30
C VAL A 115 20.51 4.59 6.11
N ILE A 116 19.18 4.52 6.01
CA ILE A 116 18.50 3.85 4.91
C ILE A 116 18.87 4.50 3.58
N GLU A 117 18.75 5.83 3.49
CA GLU A 117 19.07 6.59 2.28
C GLU A 117 20.51 6.34 1.84
N ARG A 118 21.49 6.40 2.76
CA ARG A 118 22.89 6.16 2.43
C ARG A 118 23.13 4.75 1.87
N PHE A 119 22.53 3.71 2.45
CA PHE A 119 22.69 2.35 1.94
C PHE A 119 21.98 2.14 0.60
N TRP A 120 20.78 2.74 0.45
CA TRP A 120 19.94 2.56 -0.73
C TRP A 120 20.45 3.31 -1.97
N THR A 121 21.16 4.44 -1.78
CA THR A 121 21.84 5.16 -2.89
C THR A 121 23.26 4.67 -3.17
N ALA A 122 23.84 3.82 -2.31
CA ALA A 122 25.22 3.34 -2.46
C ALA A 122 25.33 2.09 -3.36
N THR A 123 24.21 1.59 -3.87
CA THR A 123 24.15 0.42 -4.76
C THR A 123 24.02 0.77 -6.24
N ASP A 124 24.18 2.06 -6.60
CA ASP A 124 24.22 2.57 -7.98
C ASP A 124 25.67 2.68 -8.51
#